data_AF-A0A7Y5RKB9-F1
#
_entry.id   AF-A0A7Y5RKB9-F1
#
_cell.length_a   1.000
_cell.length_b   1.000
_cell.length_c   1.000
_cell.angle_alpha   90.00
_cell.angle_beta   90.00
_cell.angle_gamma   90.00
#
_symmetry.space_group_name_H-M   'P 1'
#
loop_
_entity.id
_entity.type
_entity.pdbx_description
1 polymer ?
#
loop_
_entity_poly.entity_id
_entity_poly.type
_entity_poly.pdbx_seq_one_letter_code
_entity_poly.pdbx_strand_id
1 'polypeptide(L)'
;MGTLVQTLASSPSTLSTYAAGRSAHEGEAHAATGVTTYAWLLVALPLLGAAVLLVGGRRTDKFGPVLATCLSWGAFVVGALVFLAMLGRGPEDRAVGIDMFDWVAAGAFKVSAGLLVDQLSMTFVLLITFVGSLIHVYSLGYMEHDPDKRRFFAYLNLFVAAMLLLVLANSYLLLYVGWEGVGLASYLLIGFWNWNPAYATAANKAFVANRVGDFGLSIAIMVMFFHFGAVDFQTVLGAAGNNANQGFMTAIGLMLLLGACGKSAQFPLQSWLGDAMAGPTPVSALIHAATMVTAGVYLVVRSAPIFEAAPTAQLVVVIVGA
;
A
#
# COMPACT_ATOMS: atom_id res chain seq x y z
N MET A 1 -47.95 -6.32 21.23
CA MET A 1 -47.03 -5.47 20.45
C MET A 1 -46.04 -4.70 21.33
N GLY A 2 -45.65 -5.23 22.50
CA GLY A 2 -44.78 -4.52 23.48
C GLY A 2 -43.65 -5.36 24.09
N THR A 3 -43.53 -6.65 23.74
CA THR A 3 -42.60 -7.58 24.38
C THR A 3 -41.54 -8.18 23.45
N LEU A 4 -41.61 -7.92 22.14
CA LEU A 4 -40.61 -8.38 21.15
C LEU A 4 -39.54 -7.33 20.83
N VAL A 5 -39.74 -6.07 21.22
CA VAL A 5 -38.80 -4.97 20.98
C VAL A 5 -37.78 -4.81 22.13
N GLN A 6 -38.05 -5.35 23.32
CA GLN A 6 -37.13 -5.28 24.46
C GLN A 6 -36.04 -6.36 24.45
N THR A 7 -36.22 -7.48 23.72
CA THR A 7 -35.26 -8.59 23.73
C THR A 7 -34.07 -8.39 22.79
N LEU A 8 -34.13 -7.42 21.88
CA LEU A 8 -33.02 -7.08 20.97
C LEU A 8 -32.12 -5.94 21.50
N ALA A 9 -32.46 -5.35 22.65
CA ALA A 9 -31.73 -4.22 23.23
C ALA A 9 -30.70 -4.62 24.31
N SER A 10 -30.54 -5.91 24.62
CA SER A 10 -29.76 -6.38 25.78
C SER A 10 -28.49 -7.16 25.45
N SER A 11 -27.90 -7.04 24.25
CA SER A 11 -26.59 -7.65 23.99
C SER A 11 -25.62 -6.74 23.22
N PRO A 12 -25.07 -5.69 23.87
CA PRO A 12 -23.89 -4.98 23.36
C PRO A 12 -22.57 -5.70 23.69
N SER A 13 -22.58 -6.72 24.57
CA SER A 13 -21.35 -7.31 25.11
C SER A 13 -20.68 -8.30 24.17
N THR A 14 -21.41 -9.15 23.45
CA THR A 14 -20.80 -10.25 22.68
C THR A 14 -20.01 -9.81 21.44
N LEU A 15 -20.41 -8.73 20.75
CA LEU A 15 -19.64 -8.18 19.62
C LEU A 15 -18.40 -7.40 20.06
N SER A 16 -18.49 -6.65 21.16
CA SER A 16 -17.36 -5.94 21.75
C SER A 16 -16.32 -6.91 22.33
N THR A 17 -16.74 -8.03 22.95
CA THR A 17 -15.83 -9.06 23.44
C THR A 17 -15.22 -9.90 22.30
N TYR A 18 -15.94 -10.12 21.20
CA TYR A 18 -15.38 -10.77 20.00
C TYR A 18 -14.34 -9.89 19.30
N ALA A 19 -14.54 -8.57 19.25
CA ALA A 19 -13.56 -7.63 18.70
C ALA A 19 -12.35 -7.42 19.62
N ALA A 20 -12.58 -7.29 20.94
CA ALA A 20 -11.53 -7.11 21.94
C ALA A 20 -10.67 -8.37 22.16
N GLY A 21 -11.22 -9.57 21.98
CA GLY A 21 -10.46 -10.81 22.02
C GLY A 21 -9.58 -11.03 20.78
N ARG A 22 -9.92 -10.39 19.66
CA ARG A 22 -9.20 -10.47 18.39
C ARG A 22 -8.04 -9.46 18.33
N SER A 23 -8.23 -8.26 18.87
CA SER A 23 -7.18 -7.23 18.92
C SER A 23 -6.03 -7.57 19.88
N ALA A 24 -6.25 -8.42 20.88
CA ALA A 24 -5.24 -8.77 21.88
C ALA A 24 -4.23 -9.85 21.41
N HIS A 25 -4.56 -10.64 20.38
CA HIS A 25 -3.73 -11.76 19.91
C HIS A 25 -3.27 -11.65 18.44
N GLU A 26 -3.75 -10.68 17.66
CA GLU A 26 -3.28 -10.42 16.28
C GLU A 26 -1.90 -9.70 16.22
N GLY A 27 -1.20 -9.58 17.36
CA GLY A 27 -0.10 -8.62 17.52
C GLY A 27 1.33 -9.11 17.31
N GLU A 28 1.62 -10.42 17.39
CA GLU A 28 3.02 -10.90 17.32
C GLU A 28 3.26 -11.65 16.01
N ALA A 29 3.90 -10.98 15.06
CA ALA A 29 4.27 -11.61 13.80
C ALA A 29 5.39 -12.63 14.05
N HIS A 30 5.15 -13.90 13.68
CA HIS A 30 6.16 -14.94 13.84
C HIS A 30 7.31 -14.75 12.85
N ALA A 31 8.49 -15.25 13.20
CA ALA A 31 9.62 -15.26 12.28
C ALA A 31 9.31 -16.08 11.01
N ALA A 32 9.75 -15.59 9.85
CA ALA A 32 9.53 -16.27 8.59
C ALA A 32 10.25 -17.62 8.50
N THR A 33 9.54 -18.62 7.99
CA THR A 33 10.00 -20.00 7.87
C THR A 33 9.54 -20.61 6.55
N GLY A 34 10.41 -21.39 5.92
CA GLY A 34 10.11 -22.07 4.66
C GLY A 34 9.83 -21.08 3.52
N VAL A 35 8.66 -21.21 2.88
CA VAL A 35 8.31 -20.42 1.68
C VAL A 35 8.15 -18.93 2.00
N THR A 36 7.74 -18.56 3.22
CA THR A 36 7.52 -17.15 3.58
C THR A 36 8.82 -16.36 3.67
N THR A 37 9.97 -17.02 3.89
CA THR A 37 11.29 -16.38 3.85
C THR A 37 11.61 -15.78 2.48
N TYR A 38 10.97 -16.24 1.40
CA TYR A 38 11.14 -15.71 0.06
C TYR A 38 10.24 -14.52 -0.28
N ALA A 39 9.43 -14.00 0.67
CA ALA A 39 8.51 -12.90 0.36
C ALA A 39 9.23 -11.60 -0.06
N TRP A 40 10.51 -11.42 0.27
CA TRP A 40 11.30 -10.30 -0.25
C TRP A 40 11.44 -10.33 -1.79
N LEU A 41 11.31 -11.50 -2.42
CA LEU A 41 11.29 -11.64 -3.88
C LEU A 41 10.07 -10.95 -4.51
N LEU A 42 8.96 -10.77 -3.77
CA LEU A 42 7.79 -10.03 -4.24
C LEU A 42 8.18 -8.62 -4.67
N VAL A 43 9.01 -7.94 -3.87
CA VAL A 43 9.50 -6.60 -4.18
C VAL A 43 10.72 -6.67 -5.12
N ALA A 44 11.65 -7.60 -4.87
CA ALA A 44 12.91 -7.64 -5.59
C ALA A 44 12.78 -8.01 -7.07
N LEU A 45 11.87 -8.91 -7.45
CA LEU A 45 11.67 -9.31 -8.85
C LEU A 45 11.24 -8.14 -9.76
N PRO A 46 10.14 -7.41 -9.47
CA PRO A 46 9.76 -6.26 -10.27
C PRO A 46 10.80 -5.13 -10.17
N LEU A 47 11.41 -4.91 -8.99
CA LEU A 47 12.46 -3.90 -8.84
C LEU A 47 13.70 -4.19 -9.69
N LEU A 48 14.12 -5.47 -9.75
CA LEU A 48 15.19 -5.92 -10.63
C LEU A 48 14.83 -5.67 -12.09
N GLY A 49 13.58 -5.94 -12.49
CA GLY A 49 13.11 -5.65 -13.84
C GLY A 49 13.18 -4.16 -14.16
N ALA A 50 12.73 -3.29 -13.26
CA ALA A 50 12.87 -1.84 -13.42
C ALA A 50 14.34 -1.42 -13.55
N ALA A 51 15.21 -1.91 -12.65
CA ALA A 51 16.63 -1.58 -12.64
C ALA A 51 17.34 -2.02 -13.93
N VAL A 52 17.12 -3.27 -14.37
CA VAL A 52 17.71 -3.82 -15.59
C VAL A 52 17.27 -3.01 -16.82
N LEU A 53 15.98 -2.68 -16.93
CA LEU A 53 15.49 -1.92 -18.09
C LEU A 53 15.92 -0.46 -18.07
N LEU A 54 16.03 0.20 -16.91
CA LEU A 54 16.47 1.59 -16.81
C LEU A 54 17.98 1.72 -17.02
N VAL A 55 18.79 0.93 -16.32
CA VAL A 55 20.27 0.98 -16.36
C VAL A 55 20.81 0.34 -17.63
N GLY A 56 20.20 -0.76 -18.08
CA GLY A 56 20.62 -1.47 -19.29
C GLY A 56 20.48 -0.67 -20.59
N GLY A 57 19.73 0.43 -20.57
CA GLY A 57 19.65 1.33 -21.71
C GLY A 57 19.05 0.64 -22.95
N ARG A 58 19.49 1.09 -24.13
CA ARG A 58 19.06 0.53 -25.42
C ARG A 58 19.40 -0.96 -25.61
N ARG A 59 20.29 -1.52 -24.78
CA ARG A 59 20.65 -2.95 -24.88
C ARG A 59 19.48 -3.87 -24.54
N THR A 60 18.52 -3.39 -23.75
CA THR A 60 17.37 -4.19 -23.32
C THR A 60 16.11 -3.91 -24.14
N ASP A 61 16.17 -3.13 -25.22
CA ASP A 61 14.96 -2.78 -26.01
C ASP A 61 14.28 -4.01 -26.63
N LYS A 62 15.07 -5.04 -27.01
CA LYS A 62 14.57 -6.25 -27.67
C LYS A 62 13.83 -7.20 -26.72
N PHE A 63 14.35 -7.41 -25.51
CA PHE A 63 13.83 -8.41 -24.56
C PHE A 63 13.21 -7.81 -23.30
N GLY A 64 13.42 -6.51 -23.06
CA GLY A 64 13.04 -5.82 -21.83
C GLY A 64 11.55 -5.93 -21.50
N PRO A 65 10.63 -5.62 -22.43
CA PRO A 65 9.19 -5.78 -22.20
C PRO A 65 8.79 -7.19 -21.76
N VAL A 66 9.34 -8.22 -22.42
CA VAL A 66 9.08 -9.62 -22.08
C VAL A 66 9.66 -9.96 -20.71
N LEU A 67 10.91 -9.56 -20.43
CA LEU A 67 11.55 -9.76 -19.13
C LEU A 67 10.74 -9.12 -18.00
N ALA A 68 10.30 -7.88 -18.18
CA ALA A 68 9.49 -7.17 -17.19
C ALA A 68 8.18 -7.91 -16.91
N THR A 69 7.51 -8.38 -17.96
CA THR A 69 6.29 -9.19 -17.86
C THR A 69 6.54 -10.51 -17.13
N CYS A 70 7.62 -11.23 -17.46
CA CYS A 70 7.98 -12.47 -16.78
C CYS A 70 8.31 -12.26 -15.29
N LEU A 71 8.99 -11.17 -14.94
CA LEU A 71 9.28 -10.84 -13.54
C LEU A 71 8.03 -10.47 -12.74
N SER A 72 7.07 -9.78 -13.37
CA SER A 72 5.75 -9.51 -12.77
C SER A 72 4.99 -10.81 -12.47
N TRP A 73 4.94 -11.75 -13.43
CA TRP A 73 4.37 -13.08 -13.22
C TRP A 73 5.14 -13.90 -12.19
N GLY A 74 6.46 -13.76 -12.14
CA GLY A 74 7.30 -14.39 -11.11
C GLY A 74 6.90 -13.92 -9.71
N ALA A 75 6.64 -12.62 -9.53
CA ALA A 75 6.14 -12.08 -8.27
C ALA A 75 4.74 -12.64 -7.93
N PHE A 76 3.85 -12.79 -8.92
CA PHE A 76 2.55 -13.46 -8.69
C PHE A 76 2.71 -14.91 -8.23
N VAL A 77 3.60 -15.69 -8.86
CA VAL A 77 3.85 -17.08 -8.48
C VAL A 77 4.38 -17.15 -7.04
N VAL A 78 5.35 -16.30 -6.68
CA VAL A 78 5.85 -16.21 -5.29
C VAL A 78 4.70 -15.86 -4.34
N GLY A 79 3.87 -14.87 -4.69
CA GLY A 79 2.72 -14.45 -3.88
C GLY A 79 1.69 -15.56 -3.68
N ALA A 80 1.38 -16.31 -4.73
CA ALA A 80 0.49 -17.46 -4.67
C ALA A 80 1.06 -18.58 -3.78
N LEU A 81 2.36 -18.87 -3.88
CA LEU A 81 3.02 -19.87 -3.03
C LEU A 81 3.04 -19.45 -1.55
N VAL A 82 3.34 -18.19 -1.27
CA VAL A 82 3.30 -17.62 0.09
C VAL A 82 1.87 -17.68 0.64
N PHE A 83 0.86 -17.35 -0.17
CA PHE A 83 -0.54 -17.42 0.22
C PHE A 83 -0.99 -18.86 0.52
N LEU A 84 -0.63 -19.82 -0.32
CA LEU A 84 -0.93 -21.24 -0.08
C LEU A 84 -0.26 -21.75 1.21
N ALA A 85 0.99 -21.35 1.46
CA ALA A 85 1.69 -21.68 2.70
C ALA A 85 0.99 -21.06 3.93
N MET A 86 0.45 -19.85 3.79
CA MET A 86 -0.30 -19.16 4.84
C MET A 86 -1.64 -19.84 5.15
N LEU A 87 -2.35 -20.36 4.13
CA LEU A 87 -3.60 -21.10 4.34
C LEU A 87 -3.40 -22.38 5.17
N GLY A 88 -2.22 -22.99 5.09
CA GLY A 88 -1.85 -24.16 5.89
C GLY A 88 -1.55 -23.85 7.37
N ARG A 89 -1.51 -22.57 7.77
CA ARG A 89 -1.25 -22.15 9.16
C ARG A 89 -2.54 -21.89 9.93
N GLY A 90 -2.48 -22.11 11.24
CA GLY A 90 -3.55 -21.72 12.18
C GLY A 90 -3.81 -20.21 12.12
N PRO A 91 -5.03 -19.73 12.47
CA PRO A 91 -5.38 -18.32 12.37
C PRO A 91 -4.41 -17.36 13.07
N GLU A 92 -3.83 -17.78 14.19
CA GLU A 92 -2.89 -16.98 15.00
C GLU A 92 -1.47 -16.96 14.41
N ASP A 93 -1.01 -18.07 13.81
CA ASP A 93 0.34 -18.20 13.23
C ASP A 93 0.49 -17.61 11.81
N ARG A 94 -0.57 -16.95 11.32
CA ARG A 94 -0.69 -16.48 9.94
C ARG A 94 0.11 -15.21 9.66
N ALA A 95 0.26 -14.34 10.65
CA ALA A 95 1.07 -13.14 10.53
C ALA A 95 2.56 -13.47 10.69
N VAL A 96 3.36 -13.05 9.72
CA VAL A 96 4.79 -13.38 9.64
C VAL A 96 5.62 -12.15 9.37
N GLY A 97 6.62 -11.91 10.21
CA GLY A 97 7.61 -10.85 10.06
C GLY A 97 8.88 -11.37 9.38
N ILE A 98 9.44 -10.56 8.47
CA ILE A 98 10.75 -10.76 7.86
C ILE A 98 11.58 -9.52 8.14
N ASP A 99 12.54 -9.62 9.04
CA ASP A 99 13.52 -8.56 9.23
C ASP A 99 14.55 -8.60 8.11
N MET A 100 14.72 -7.50 7.39
CA MET A 100 15.72 -7.41 6.32
C MET A 100 17.02 -6.81 6.84
N PHE A 101 16.96 -5.59 7.39
CA PHE A 101 18.11 -4.90 7.97
C PHE A 101 17.68 -3.75 8.90
N ASP A 102 18.57 -3.35 9.80
CA ASP A 102 18.39 -2.15 10.62
C ASP A 102 18.53 -0.90 9.75
N TRP A 103 17.48 -0.12 9.61
CA TRP A 103 17.45 1.00 8.67
C TRP A 103 17.81 2.34 9.32
N VAL A 104 17.14 2.68 10.42
CA VAL A 104 17.41 3.92 11.16
C VAL A 104 17.72 3.59 12.61
N ALA A 105 18.90 4.00 13.07
CA ALA A 105 19.31 3.93 14.46
C ALA A 105 19.74 5.32 14.94
N ALA A 106 18.86 6.02 15.64
CA ALA A 106 19.08 7.36 16.18
C ALA A 106 18.73 7.42 17.66
N GLY A 107 19.70 7.14 18.53
CA GLY A 107 19.51 7.09 19.98
C GLY A 107 18.52 5.98 20.37
N ALA A 108 17.38 6.38 20.96
CA ALA A 108 16.30 5.46 21.33
C ALA A 108 15.40 5.06 20.15
N PHE A 109 15.44 5.81 19.03
CA PHE A 109 14.64 5.49 17.85
C PHE A 109 15.36 4.43 17.01
N LYS A 110 14.75 3.24 16.92
CA LYS A 110 15.20 2.14 16.07
C LYS A 110 14.06 1.72 15.15
N VAL A 111 14.33 1.75 13.85
CA VAL A 111 13.40 1.24 12.83
C VAL A 111 14.13 0.19 11.99
N SER A 112 13.63 -1.05 12.05
CA SER A 112 14.05 -2.10 11.12
C SER A 112 13.27 -1.97 9.82
N ALA A 113 13.96 -2.08 8.69
CA ALA A 113 13.29 -2.35 7.42
C ALA A 113 12.93 -3.83 7.41
N GLY A 114 11.63 -4.12 7.52
CA GLY A 114 11.11 -5.49 7.49
C GLY A 114 9.82 -5.59 6.72
N LEU A 115 9.47 -6.82 6.35
CA LEU A 115 8.23 -7.13 5.65
C LEU A 115 7.26 -7.83 6.59
N LEU A 116 6.01 -7.38 6.60
CA LEU A 116 4.90 -8.02 7.28
C LEU A 116 4.04 -8.75 6.24
N VAL A 117 3.96 -10.07 6.41
CA VAL A 117 3.14 -10.96 5.60
C VAL A 117 1.96 -11.43 6.46
N ASP A 118 0.78 -10.86 6.21
CA ASP A 118 -0.46 -11.21 6.89
C ASP A 118 -1.64 -11.25 5.92
N GLN A 119 -2.86 -11.43 6.45
CA GLN A 119 -4.06 -11.69 5.67
C GLN A 119 -4.41 -10.50 4.78
N LEU A 120 -4.24 -9.28 5.32
CA LEU A 120 -4.53 -8.05 4.60
C LEU A 120 -3.47 -7.84 3.51
N SER A 121 -2.18 -7.93 3.87
CA SER A 121 -1.08 -7.77 2.91
C SER A 121 -1.18 -8.78 1.78
N MET A 122 -1.47 -10.05 2.06
CA MET A 122 -1.56 -11.09 1.02
C MET A 122 -2.75 -10.88 0.07
N THR A 123 -3.88 -10.37 0.56
CA THR A 123 -5.01 -10.01 -0.30
C THR A 123 -4.58 -8.97 -1.35
N PHE A 124 -3.87 -7.93 -0.91
CA PHE A 124 -3.35 -6.90 -1.80
C PHE A 124 -2.22 -7.43 -2.70
N VAL A 125 -1.28 -8.22 -2.17
CA VAL A 125 -0.19 -8.82 -2.98
C VAL A 125 -0.77 -9.61 -4.15
N LEU A 126 -1.77 -10.45 -3.93
CA LEU A 126 -2.41 -11.23 -5.00
C LEU A 126 -3.11 -10.31 -6.01
N LEU A 127 -3.87 -9.31 -5.54
CA LEU A 127 -4.53 -8.35 -6.42
C LEU A 127 -3.52 -7.59 -7.30
N ILE A 128 -2.49 -7.00 -6.68
CA ILE A 128 -1.46 -6.18 -7.33
C ILE A 128 -0.67 -7.02 -8.33
N THR A 129 -0.21 -8.20 -7.93
CA THR A 129 0.63 -9.04 -8.82
C THR A 129 -0.18 -9.69 -9.93
N PHE A 130 -1.40 -10.15 -9.67
CA PHE A 130 -2.24 -10.76 -10.70
C PHE A 130 -2.71 -9.73 -11.73
N VAL A 131 -3.40 -8.68 -11.28
CA VAL A 131 -3.91 -7.63 -12.19
C VAL A 131 -2.75 -6.88 -12.83
N GLY A 132 -1.68 -6.60 -12.07
CA GLY A 132 -0.45 -6.01 -12.60
C GLY A 132 0.17 -6.85 -13.71
N SER A 133 0.25 -8.18 -13.54
CA SER A 133 0.79 -9.08 -14.58
C SER A 133 -0.08 -9.12 -15.84
N LEU A 134 -1.41 -9.10 -15.70
CA LEU A 134 -2.33 -9.00 -16.84
C LEU A 134 -2.14 -7.69 -17.60
N ILE A 135 -1.94 -6.57 -16.88
CA ILE A 135 -1.65 -5.27 -17.47
C ILE A 135 -0.31 -5.30 -18.22
N HIS A 136 0.70 -5.99 -17.71
CA HIS A 136 1.97 -6.19 -18.42
C HIS A 136 1.75 -6.93 -19.74
N VAL A 137 0.98 -8.03 -19.72
CA VAL A 137 0.64 -8.79 -20.94
C VAL A 137 -0.11 -7.92 -21.94
N TYR A 138 -1.13 -7.17 -21.51
CA TYR A 138 -1.87 -6.25 -22.38
C TYR A 138 -0.94 -5.17 -22.98
N SER A 139 0.00 -4.68 -22.19
CA SER A 139 0.95 -3.65 -22.60
C SER A 139 1.92 -4.11 -23.69
N LEU A 140 2.14 -5.42 -23.85
CA LEU A 140 3.02 -5.96 -24.90
C LEU A 140 2.46 -5.65 -26.30
N GLY A 141 1.14 -5.81 -26.47
CA GLY A 141 0.46 -5.46 -27.71
C GLY A 141 0.20 -3.95 -27.82
N TYR A 142 -0.27 -3.31 -26.74
CA TYR A 142 -0.60 -1.88 -26.77
C TYR A 142 0.60 -0.99 -27.11
N MET A 143 1.79 -1.31 -26.57
CA MET A 143 3.02 -0.53 -26.77
C MET A 143 3.90 -1.08 -27.91
N GLU A 144 3.41 -2.00 -28.75
CA GLU A 144 4.26 -2.71 -29.73
C GLU A 144 5.03 -1.75 -30.64
N HIS A 145 4.33 -0.70 -31.10
CA HIS A 145 4.84 0.31 -32.04
C HIS A 145 5.46 1.54 -31.36
N ASP A 146 5.44 1.63 -30.03
CA ASP A 146 6.03 2.75 -29.32
C ASP A 146 7.55 2.55 -29.15
N PRO A 147 8.39 3.52 -29.57
CA PRO A 147 9.84 3.38 -29.51
C PRO A 147 10.39 3.36 -28.07
N ASP A 148 9.65 3.94 -27.12
CA ASP A 148 10.02 4.05 -25.71
C ASP A 148 9.38 2.94 -24.85
N LYS A 149 8.80 1.89 -25.45
CA LYS A 149 8.15 0.78 -24.72
C LYS A 149 9.02 0.15 -23.63
N ARG A 150 10.35 0.10 -23.79
CA ARG A 150 11.26 -0.34 -22.72
C ARG A 150 11.09 0.51 -21.46
N ARG A 151 11.07 1.84 -21.58
CA ARG A 151 10.94 2.75 -20.44
C ARG A 151 9.58 2.59 -19.77
N PHE A 152 8.53 2.41 -20.58
CA PHE A 152 7.18 2.14 -20.10
C PHE A 152 7.13 0.90 -19.19
N PHE A 153 7.66 -0.23 -19.68
CA PHE A 153 7.73 -1.47 -18.89
C PHE A 153 8.62 -1.35 -17.65
N ALA A 154 9.67 -0.53 -17.71
CA ALA A 154 10.50 -0.25 -16.54
C ALA A 154 9.73 0.52 -15.46
N TYR A 155 8.95 1.52 -15.86
CA TYR A 155 8.11 2.30 -14.96
C TYR A 155 6.95 1.47 -14.40
N LEU A 156 6.34 0.57 -15.20
CA LEU A 156 5.33 -0.39 -14.71
C LEU A 156 5.90 -1.30 -13.62
N ASN A 157 7.10 -1.85 -13.83
CA ASN A 157 7.75 -2.69 -12.83
C ASN A 157 8.17 -1.90 -11.58
N LEU A 158 8.65 -0.66 -11.74
CA LEU A 158 8.94 0.22 -10.61
C LEU A 158 7.68 0.49 -9.79
N PHE A 159 6.55 0.73 -10.47
CA PHE A 159 5.26 0.94 -9.84
C PHE A 159 4.83 -0.30 -9.03
N VAL A 160 4.88 -1.50 -9.64
CA VAL A 160 4.52 -2.76 -8.95
C VAL A 160 5.43 -2.99 -7.75
N ALA A 161 6.74 -2.78 -7.89
CA ALA A 161 7.69 -2.92 -6.78
C ALA A 161 7.38 -1.96 -5.62
N ALA A 162 7.11 -0.69 -5.92
CA ALA A 162 6.79 0.31 -4.91
C ALA A 162 5.46 0.01 -4.20
N MET A 163 4.45 -0.44 -4.94
CA MET A 163 3.16 -0.83 -4.38
C MET A 163 3.29 -2.09 -3.50
N LEU A 164 4.11 -3.06 -3.91
CA LEU A 164 4.39 -4.25 -3.09
C LEU A 164 5.16 -3.90 -1.81
N LEU A 165 6.13 -2.99 -1.89
CA LEU A 165 6.82 -2.48 -0.71
C LEU A 165 5.86 -1.79 0.27
N LEU A 166 4.91 -0.99 -0.26
CA LEU A 166 3.89 -0.29 0.53
C LEU A 166 3.01 -1.28 1.33
N VAL A 167 2.49 -2.32 0.67
CA VAL A 167 1.56 -3.27 1.31
C VAL A 167 2.27 -4.34 2.15
N LEU A 168 3.55 -4.59 1.92
CA LEU A 168 4.35 -5.51 2.72
C LEU A 168 5.13 -4.80 3.83
N ALA A 169 5.07 -3.47 3.95
CA ALA A 169 5.81 -2.76 4.99
C ALA A 169 5.39 -3.24 6.39
N ASN A 170 6.35 -3.36 7.31
CA ASN A 170 6.10 -3.63 8.74
C ASN A 170 5.91 -2.37 9.59
N SER A 171 6.14 -1.19 9.02
CA SER A 171 6.11 0.09 9.72
C SER A 171 5.54 1.19 8.83
N TYR A 172 5.00 2.24 9.45
CA TYR A 172 4.50 3.41 8.73
C TYR A 172 5.60 4.13 7.97
N LEU A 173 6.85 4.10 8.46
CA LEU A 173 7.98 4.73 7.78
C LEU A 173 8.36 3.96 6.50
N LEU A 174 8.41 2.63 6.54
CA LEU A 174 8.66 1.85 5.34
C LEU A 174 7.47 1.91 4.35
N LEU A 175 6.24 1.96 4.87
CA LEU A 175 5.05 2.23 4.07
C LEU A 175 5.19 3.56 3.34
N TYR A 176 5.68 4.62 4.02
CA TYR A 176 5.91 5.93 3.41
C TYR A 176 6.93 5.88 2.24
N VAL A 177 7.96 5.03 2.32
CA VAL A 177 8.89 4.81 1.20
C VAL A 177 8.16 4.23 -0.01
N GLY A 178 7.35 3.17 0.19
CA GLY A 178 6.53 2.60 -0.87
C GLY A 178 5.52 3.62 -1.42
N TRP A 179 4.93 4.42 -0.54
CA TRP A 179 3.96 5.47 -0.85
C TRP A 179 4.51 6.56 -1.77
N GLU A 180 5.71 7.05 -1.45
CA GLU A 180 6.48 7.98 -2.29
C GLU A 180 6.89 7.33 -3.61
N GLY A 181 7.35 6.08 -3.57
CA GLY A 181 7.70 5.30 -4.76
C GLY A 181 6.52 5.15 -5.73
N VAL A 182 5.32 4.87 -5.22
CA VAL A 182 4.09 4.81 -6.03
C VAL A 182 3.76 6.18 -6.64
N GLY A 183 3.96 7.28 -5.89
CA GLY A 183 3.75 8.63 -6.40
C GLY A 183 4.74 9.04 -7.50
N LEU A 184 6.01 8.66 -7.35
CA LEU A 184 7.03 8.88 -8.37
C LEU A 184 6.75 8.04 -9.62
N ALA A 185 6.45 6.75 -9.45
CA ALA A 185 6.18 5.86 -10.57
C ALA A 185 4.91 6.28 -11.33
N SER A 186 3.86 6.71 -10.63
CA SER A 186 2.64 7.23 -11.28
C SER A 186 2.91 8.53 -12.04
N TYR A 187 3.72 9.44 -11.50
CA TYR A 187 4.13 10.65 -12.21
C TYR A 187 4.83 10.33 -13.54
N LEU A 188 5.77 9.39 -13.52
CA LEU A 188 6.51 8.95 -14.71
C LEU A 188 5.61 8.25 -15.74
N LEU A 189 4.59 7.51 -15.29
CA LEU A 189 3.66 6.79 -16.15
C LEU A 189 2.57 7.71 -16.75
N ILE A 190 1.99 8.63 -15.96
CA ILE A 190 1.02 9.62 -16.45
C ILE A 190 1.71 10.56 -17.45
N GLY A 191 2.91 11.01 -17.11
CA GLY A 191 3.75 11.86 -17.96
C GLY A 191 4.56 11.10 -19.00
N PHE A 192 4.20 9.87 -19.37
CA PHE A 192 5.02 9.05 -20.28
C PHE A 192 5.26 9.75 -21.62
N TRP A 193 4.22 10.34 -22.20
CA TRP A 193 4.27 11.14 -23.42
C TRP A 193 4.42 12.65 -23.12
N ASN A 194 5.40 13.02 -22.29
CA ASN A 194 5.64 14.39 -21.82
C ASN A 194 5.96 15.42 -22.91
N TRP A 195 6.25 15.00 -24.14
CA TRP A 195 6.41 15.93 -25.27
C TRP A 195 5.12 16.70 -25.58
N ASN A 196 3.96 16.16 -25.20
CA ASN A 196 2.71 16.90 -25.22
C ASN A 196 2.57 17.70 -23.91
N PRO A 197 2.57 19.05 -23.98
CA PRO A 197 2.51 19.90 -22.79
C PRO A 197 1.30 19.60 -21.91
N ALA A 198 0.14 19.24 -22.49
CA ALA A 198 -1.06 18.91 -21.73
C ALA A 198 -0.86 17.68 -20.84
N TYR A 199 -0.15 16.66 -21.33
CA TYR A 199 0.12 15.43 -20.57
C TYR A 199 1.15 15.68 -19.46
N ALA A 200 2.16 16.51 -19.72
CA ALA A 200 3.10 16.95 -18.70
C ALA A 200 2.41 17.76 -17.58
N THR A 201 1.47 18.65 -17.92
CA THR A 201 0.70 19.40 -16.92
C THR A 201 -0.20 18.49 -16.09
N ALA A 202 -0.83 17.48 -16.70
CA ALA A 202 -1.65 16.50 -15.99
C ALA A 202 -0.81 15.69 -14.99
N ALA A 203 0.37 15.21 -15.40
CA ALA A 203 1.31 14.52 -14.52
C ALA A 203 1.74 15.39 -13.34
N ASN A 204 2.10 16.66 -13.59
CA ASN A 204 2.47 17.60 -12.53
C ASN A 204 1.31 17.85 -11.55
N LYS A 205 0.08 18.03 -12.05
CA LYS A 205 -1.11 18.21 -11.20
C LYS A 205 -1.33 17.00 -10.30
N ALA A 206 -1.23 15.78 -10.84
CA ALA A 206 -1.31 14.55 -10.06
C ALA A 206 -0.21 14.46 -9.01
N PHE A 207 1.04 14.75 -9.38
CA PHE A 207 2.15 14.69 -8.44
C PHE A 207 1.99 15.68 -7.28
N VAL A 208 1.59 16.93 -7.57
CA VAL A 208 1.38 17.97 -6.55
C VAL A 208 0.21 17.61 -5.62
N ALA A 209 -0.93 17.17 -6.17
CA ALA A 209 -2.09 16.80 -5.37
C ALA A 209 -1.78 15.61 -4.43
N ASN A 210 -1.04 14.61 -4.93
CA ASN A 210 -0.57 13.51 -4.11
C ASN A 210 0.39 14.00 -3.02
N ARG A 211 1.36 14.87 -3.37
CA ARG A 211 2.32 15.43 -2.43
C ARG A 211 1.65 16.18 -1.27
N VAL A 212 0.55 16.89 -1.54
CA VAL A 212 -0.26 17.53 -0.50
C VAL A 212 -0.83 16.49 0.49
N GLY A 213 -1.34 15.36 0.00
CA GLY A 213 -1.76 14.25 0.84
C GLY A 213 -0.59 13.62 1.62
N ASP A 214 0.57 13.47 0.97
CA ASP A 214 1.76 12.86 1.55
C ASP A 214 2.25 13.64 2.79
N PHE A 215 1.97 14.94 2.90
CA PHE A 215 2.19 15.72 4.13
C PHE A 215 1.32 15.26 5.30
N GLY A 216 0.07 14.85 5.05
CA GLY A 216 -0.79 14.25 6.08
C GLY A 216 -0.17 12.98 6.64
N LEU A 217 0.27 12.07 5.77
CA LEU A 217 0.92 10.84 6.22
C LEU A 217 2.23 11.12 6.97
N SER A 218 3.06 12.06 6.52
CA SER A 218 4.31 12.39 7.22
C SER A 218 4.06 13.01 8.60
N ILE A 219 3.07 13.89 8.74
CA ILE A 219 2.66 14.43 10.04
C ILE A 219 2.12 13.33 10.95
N ALA A 220 1.31 12.40 10.42
CA ALA A 220 0.81 11.26 11.20
C ALA A 220 1.97 10.44 11.77
N ILE A 221 2.99 10.14 10.96
CA ILE A 221 4.21 9.41 11.40
C ILE A 221 4.95 10.18 12.49
N MET A 222 5.09 11.50 12.34
CA MET A 222 5.73 12.34 13.36
C MET A 222 4.95 12.32 14.69
N VAL A 223 3.61 12.40 14.64
CA VAL A 223 2.76 12.34 15.84
C VAL A 223 2.82 10.95 16.48
N MET A 224 2.83 9.87 15.69
CA MET A 224 3.02 8.51 16.20
C MET A 224 4.35 8.37 16.93
N PHE A 225 5.45 8.85 16.32
CA PHE A 225 6.75 8.82 16.97
C PHE A 225 6.77 9.65 18.26
N PHE A 226 6.18 10.85 18.26
CA PHE A 226 6.10 11.69 19.46
C PHE A 226 5.29 11.05 20.59
N HIS A 227 4.15 10.41 20.26
CA HIS A 227 3.23 9.87 21.26
C HIS A 227 3.62 8.46 21.75
N PHE A 228 4.05 7.59 20.84
CA PHE A 228 4.36 6.18 21.13
C PHE A 228 5.85 5.88 21.22
N GLY A 229 6.73 6.79 20.76
CA GLY A 229 8.17 6.54 20.65
C GLY A 229 8.56 5.59 19.49
N ALA A 230 7.60 5.17 18.69
CA ALA A 230 7.75 4.13 17.67
C ALA A 230 6.87 4.40 16.44
N VAL A 231 7.19 3.75 15.32
CA VAL A 231 6.47 3.87 14.04
C VAL A 231 6.21 2.52 13.37
N ASP A 232 6.57 1.41 14.02
CA ASP A 232 6.19 0.06 13.60
C ASP A 232 4.73 -0.23 13.92
N PHE A 233 4.10 -1.07 13.10
CA PHE A 233 2.68 -1.36 13.25
C PHE A 233 2.35 -2.05 14.56
N GLN A 234 3.18 -2.98 15.00
CA GLN A 234 2.94 -3.76 16.22
C GLN A 234 2.85 -2.86 17.45
N THR A 235 3.81 -1.96 17.64
CA THR A 235 3.84 -1.04 18.79
C THR A 235 2.73 0.00 18.70
N VAL A 236 2.59 0.66 17.54
CA VAL A 236 1.60 1.75 17.37
C VAL A 236 0.17 1.24 17.49
N LEU A 237 -0.17 0.14 16.79
CA LEU A 237 -1.54 -0.38 16.77
C LEU A 237 -1.88 -1.12 18.06
N GLY A 238 -0.91 -1.83 18.66
CA GLY A 238 -1.08 -2.46 19.98
C GLY A 238 -1.31 -1.45 21.09
N ALA A 239 -0.62 -0.30 21.05
CA ALA A 239 -0.85 0.80 22.00
C ALA A 239 -2.17 1.54 21.73
N ALA A 240 -2.54 1.77 20.46
CA ALA A 240 -3.80 2.40 20.09
C ALA A 240 -5.02 1.65 20.63
N GLY A 241 -4.98 0.31 20.64
CA GLY A 241 -6.06 -0.53 21.18
C GLY A 241 -6.21 -0.51 22.71
N ASN A 242 -5.21 -0.03 23.46
CA ASN A 242 -5.13 -0.16 24.92
C ASN A 242 -5.23 1.20 25.64
N ASN A 243 -6.40 1.86 25.58
CA ASN A 243 -6.69 3.15 26.24
C ASN A 243 -5.76 4.32 25.82
N ALA A 244 -5.45 4.42 24.53
CA ALA A 244 -4.71 5.58 24.00
C ALA A 244 -5.51 6.88 24.13
N ASN A 245 -4.81 8.02 24.21
CA ASN A 245 -5.44 9.33 24.30
C ASN A 245 -6.22 9.65 23.02
N GLN A 246 -7.55 9.78 23.14
CA GLN A 246 -8.47 9.99 22.02
C GLN A 246 -8.13 11.23 21.17
N GLY A 247 -7.57 12.28 21.76
CA GLY A 247 -7.15 13.49 21.04
C GLY A 247 -6.01 13.20 20.07
N PHE A 248 -4.99 12.46 20.52
CA PHE A 248 -3.90 12.01 19.66
C PHE A 248 -4.40 11.04 18.60
N MET A 249 -5.30 10.10 18.94
CA MET A 249 -5.83 9.14 17.97
C MET A 249 -6.64 9.84 16.87
N THR A 250 -7.42 10.85 17.25
CA THR A 250 -8.16 11.68 16.29
C THR A 250 -7.21 12.47 15.39
N ALA A 251 -6.18 13.09 15.94
CA ALA A 251 -5.19 13.82 15.15
C ALA A 251 -4.48 12.90 14.15
N ILE A 252 -4.02 11.72 14.60
CA ILE A 252 -3.38 10.74 13.72
C ILE A 252 -4.37 10.26 12.65
N GLY A 253 -5.59 9.87 13.03
CA GLY A 253 -6.60 9.38 12.10
C GLY A 253 -6.98 10.39 11.01
N LEU A 254 -7.12 11.68 11.35
CA LEU A 254 -7.39 12.74 10.38
C LEU A 254 -6.20 12.99 9.43
N MET A 255 -4.96 12.93 9.95
CA MET A 255 -3.76 13.08 9.13
C MET A 255 -3.52 11.89 8.20
N LEU A 256 -3.79 10.67 8.66
CA LEU A 256 -3.83 9.46 7.83
C LEU A 256 -4.91 9.56 6.76
N LEU A 257 -6.10 10.07 7.10
CA LEU A 257 -7.18 10.32 6.14
C LEU A 257 -6.76 11.33 5.07
N LEU A 258 -6.09 12.43 5.44
CA LEU A 258 -5.59 13.39 4.45
C LEU A 258 -4.62 12.72 3.45
N GLY A 259 -3.73 11.85 3.94
CA GLY A 259 -2.89 11.01 3.09
C GLY A 259 -3.71 10.11 2.17
N ALA A 260 -4.66 9.36 2.74
CA ALA A 260 -5.54 8.47 1.99
C ALA A 260 -6.35 9.22 0.91
N CYS A 261 -6.85 10.42 1.21
CA CYS A 261 -7.57 11.26 0.24
C CYS A 261 -6.70 11.67 -0.94
N GLY A 262 -5.42 11.98 -0.70
CA GLY A 262 -4.46 12.31 -1.76
C GLY A 262 -4.31 11.17 -2.78
N LYS A 263 -3.88 9.98 -2.31
CA LYS A 263 -3.65 8.81 -3.19
C LYS A 263 -4.91 8.20 -3.76
N SER A 264 -6.02 8.26 -3.01
CA SER A 264 -7.31 7.67 -3.42
C SER A 264 -8.21 8.64 -4.15
N ALA A 265 -7.71 9.84 -4.45
CA ALA A 265 -8.44 10.90 -5.14
C ALA A 265 -9.84 11.14 -4.56
N GLN A 266 -9.90 11.25 -3.23
CA GLN A 266 -11.13 11.60 -2.52
C GLN A 266 -11.22 13.11 -2.34
N PHE A 267 -12.42 13.61 -2.03
CA PHE A 267 -12.61 15.02 -1.70
C PHE A 267 -11.70 15.43 -0.53
N PRO A 268 -11.00 16.59 -0.59
CA PRO A 268 -10.99 17.62 -1.63
C PRO A 268 -9.86 17.47 -2.69
N LEU A 269 -9.12 16.36 -2.67
CA LEU A 269 -7.95 16.10 -3.53
C LEU A 269 -8.28 15.24 -4.77
N GLN A 270 -9.56 15.14 -5.16
CA GLN A 270 -10.02 14.28 -6.27
C GLN A 270 -9.65 14.80 -7.67
N SER A 271 -9.35 16.10 -7.78
CA SER A 271 -9.27 16.81 -9.07
C SER A 271 -8.17 16.33 -10.03
N TRP A 272 -7.19 15.56 -9.56
CA TRP A 272 -6.11 15.03 -10.40
C TRP A 272 -6.49 13.76 -11.16
N LEU A 273 -7.47 13.01 -10.68
CA LEU A 273 -7.78 11.67 -11.17
C LEU A 273 -8.33 11.68 -12.60
N GLY A 274 -9.18 12.67 -12.92
CA GLY A 274 -9.72 12.83 -14.28
C GLY A 274 -8.63 13.16 -15.30
N ASP A 275 -7.68 14.02 -14.94
CA ASP A 275 -6.59 14.44 -15.83
C ASP A 275 -5.53 13.35 -15.98
N ALA A 276 -5.40 12.44 -15.01
CA ALA A 276 -4.47 11.30 -15.07
C ALA A 276 -4.77 10.34 -16.24
N MET A 277 -5.97 10.42 -16.84
CA MET A 277 -6.32 9.73 -18.09
C MET A 277 -5.49 10.16 -19.31
N ALA A 278 -4.66 11.19 -19.18
CA ALA A 278 -3.65 11.57 -20.17
C ALA A 278 -2.60 10.47 -20.43
N GLY A 279 -2.37 9.57 -19.47
CA GLY A 279 -1.43 8.46 -19.61
C GLY A 279 -1.92 7.36 -20.56
N PRO A 280 -1.02 6.44 -20.97
CA PRO A 280 -1.41 5.27 -21.75
C PRO A 280 -2.52 4.45 -21.07
N THR A 281 -3.45 3.87 -21.83
CA THR A 281 -4.58 3.09 -21.28
C THR A 281 -4.19 2.02 -20.25
N PRO A 282 -3.08 1.26 -20.39
CA PRO A 282 -2.65 0.31 -19.37
C PRO A 282 -2.30 0.96 -18.01
N VAL A 283 -1.85 2.22 -18.01
CA VAL A 283 -1.56 2.99 -16.79
C VAL A 283 -2.84 3.32 -16.05
N SER A 284 -3.85 3.80 -16.78
CA SER A 284 -5.19 4.04 -16.22
C SER A 284 -5.78 2.76 -15.64
N ALA A 285 -5.61 1.62 -16.30
CA ALA A 285 -6.03 0.34 -15.73
C ALA A 285 -5.31 0.03 -14.41
N LEU A 286 -3.98 0.24 -14.35
CA LEU A 286 -3.19 -0.06 -13.16
C LEU A 286 -3.56 0.84 -11.97
N ILE A 287 -3.56 2.15 -12.18
CA ILE A 287 -3.79 3.18 -11.16
C ILE A 287 -5.21 3.07 -10.57
N HIS A 288 -6.22 2.87 -11.42
CA HIS A 288 -7.63 2.96 -11.02
C HIS A 288 -8.22 1.63 -10.57
N ALA A 289 -7.75 0.49 -11.10
CA ALA A 289 -8.35 -0.79 -10.76
C ALA A 289 -7.71 -1.47 -9.55
N ALA A 290 -6.38 -1.43 -9.43
CA ALA A 290 -5.69 -2.41 -8.59
C ALA A 290 -4.71 -1.85 -7.56
N THR A 291 -4.34 -0.56 -7.64
CA THR A 291 -3.13 -0.11 -6.95
C THR A 291 -3.24 1.26 -6.28
N MET A 292 -3.06 2.36 -7.00
CA MET A 292 -2.84 3.67 -6.40
C MET A 292 -4.01 4.13 -5.54
N VAL A 293 -5.24 4.02 -6.06
CA VAL A 293 -6.42 4.41 -5.28
C VAL A 293 -6.72 3.45 -4.13
N THR A 294 -6.23 2.22 -4.23
CA THR A 294 -6.40 1.22 -3.16
C THR A 294 -5.34 1.36 -2.05
N ALA A 295 -4.22 2.05 -2.29
CA ALA A 295 -3.19 2.29 -1.27
C ALA A 295 -3.73 3.12 -0.08
N GLY A 296 -4.55 4.15 -0.34
CA GLY A 296 -5.16 4.90 0.75
C GLY A 296 -6.19 4.09 1.53
N VAL A 297 -6.98 3.25 0.85
CA VAL A 297 -7.88 2.29 1.52
C VAL A 297 -7.08 1.30 2.36
N TYR A 298 -5.99 0.74 1.84
CA TYR A 298 -5.09 -0.13 2.58
C TYR A 298 -4.56 0.55 3.85
N LEU A 299 -4.11 1.81 3.76
CA LEU A 299 -3.63 2.58 4.91
C LEU A 299 -4.71 2.72 6.00
N VAL A 300 -5.95 3.01 5.61
CA VAL A 300 -7.07 3.17 6.53
C VAL A 300 -7.42 1.83 7.21
N VAL A 301 -7.52 0.75 6.43
CA VAL A 301 -7.84 -0.59 6.96
C VAL A 301 -6.72 -1.12 7.85
N ARG A 302 -5.46 -0.96 7.44
CA ARG A 302 -4.28 -1.34 8.24
C ARG A 302 -4.24 -0.58 9.57
N SER A 303 -4.75 0.65 9.58
CA SER A 303 -4.79 1.51 10.76
C SER A 303 -6.12 1.43 11.53
N ALA A 304 -6.92 0.36 11.33
CA ALA A 304 -8.23 0.22 11.96
C ALA A 304 -8.23 0.47 13.48
N PRO A 305 -7.27 -0.05 14.29
CA PRO A 305 -7.23 0.22 15.73
C PRO A 305 -7.14 1.72 16.09
N ILE A 306 -6.45 2.53 15.28
CA ILE A 306 -6.38 4.00 15.49
C ILE A 306 -7.76 4.62 15.26
N PHE A 307 -8.45 4.21 14.19
CA PHE A 307 -9.77 4.72 13.87
C PHE A 307 -10.82 4.26 14.89
N GLU A 308 -10.75 3.02 15.37
CA GLU A 308 -11.62 2.53 16.46
C GLU A 308 -11.48 3.34 17.75
N ALA A 309 -10.26 3.78 18.07
CA ALA A 309 -10.00 4.69 19.18
C ALA A 309 -10.32 6.17 18.88
N ALA A 310 -10.76 6.50 17.66
CA ALA A 310 -11.04 7.87 17.21
C ALA A 310 -12.40 8.01 16.49
N PRO A 311 -13.53 8.00 17.23
CA PRO A 311 -14.87 8.09 16.65
C PRO A 311 -15.07 9.30 15.72
N THR A 312 -14.46 10.44 16.05
CA THR A 312 -14.52 11.64 15.21
C THR A 312 -13.79 11.44 13.88
N ALA A 313 -12.63 10.79 13.89
CA ALA A 313 -11.90 10.52 12.65
C ALA A 313 -12.68 9.53 11.76
N GLN A 314 -13.28 8.49 12.35
CA GLN A 314 -14.18 7.58 11.62
C GLN A 314 -15.36 8.31 10.98
N LEU A 315 -16.01 9.21 11.72
CA LEU A 315 -17.10 10.00 11.17
C LEU A 315 -16.65 10.82 9.95
N VAL A 316 -15.47 11.43 10.01
CA VAL A 316 -14.93 12.19 8.85
C VAL A 316 -14.60 11.27 7.67
N VAL A 317 -14.06 10.06 7.91
CA VAL A 317 -13.88 9.05 6.85
C VAL A 317 -15.20 8.76 6.15
N VAL A 318 -16.28 8.54 6.93
CA VAL A 318 -17.62 8.28 6.38
C VAL A 318 -18.15 9.49 5.61
N ILE A 319 -18.00 10.71 6.13
CA ILE A 319 -18.45 11.93 5.45
C ILE A 319 -17.73 12.15 4.12
N VAL A 320 -16.41 11.90 4.07
CA VAL A 320 -15.63 12.09 2.86
C VAL A 320 -15.90 11.00 1.82
N GLY A 321 -16.18 9.78 2.27
CA GLY A 321 -16.46 8.64 1.38
C GLY A 321 -17.91 8.53 0.90
N ALA A 322 -18.86 9.23 1.54
CA ALA A 322 -20.28 9.25 1.19
C ALA A 322 -20.59 10.24 0.06
#